data_AF-A0A957CP16-F1
#
_entry.id   AF-A0A957CP16-F1
#
_cell.length_a   1.000
_cell.length_b   1.000
_cell.length_c   1.000
_cell.angle_alpha   90.00
_cell.angle_beta   90.00
_cell.angle_gamma   90.00
#
_symmetry.space_group_name_H-M   'P 1'
#
loop_
_entity.id
_entity.type
_entity.pdbx_description
1 polymer ?
#
loop_
_entity_poly.entity_id
_entity_poly.type
_entity_poly.pdbx_seq_one_letter_code
_entity_poly.pdbx_strand_id
1 'polypeptide(L)'
;MNEMMIDAFADVVQHTGETAKLPDEEKDTALGKRVRQTIQANGGAEKLQTECQMLQAYHNNNYLPLLPDCYRYHRAVPFRLTERLQIRSATQSKVLLQALEFIHEHRNKKKPHLPADISLSFTTPRWHTFIREKVDGEMMFKKHHLEVCVFSHVADGIGNGDMYVEGTEAYADYRTQLLPWAECQDILDGYCSAVGLPTSASDFVATLRRKYTKLAKWVDKAQTEASDLYFDADGKPHLRQLTRLSDPEEAEKLVAIMKSRMTERHLLDVLHHVHHWVGYSRHFGPPSGSDPKLRDPLSRYLITVFGYGCNLGAAQTARHARGLATERVIGRLNAQHITTDKLDAAIRDVIDEYARFRLPFIWGSGKTAVADGTHFELYENNLLGERHIRYGGYGGIAYHHISDTYVALFSRFIACGVWEAVYILDGLLQNKSVLQPDAVHADTQGQSEAVFGLAHLLGIKLMPRMRNWNKVSMYRPDRNLTFEHIDSWFNRHIKWHLIEEHWQDMMQVILSIHKGKLLPSWLLQKLNTDSPKNKLYQAFRELGRVVRTMFLLEFVSDPQTRREVQSAT
;
A
#
# COMPACT_ATOMS: atom_id res chain seq x y z
N MET A 1 12.53 -4.90 27.25
CA MET A 1 11.80 -4.48 28.46
C MET A 1 12.84 -4.56 29.58
N ASN A 2 13.19 -3.45 30.25
CA ASN A 2 14.32 -3.46 31.22
C ASN A 2 13.91 -4.24 32.49
N GLU A 3 14.46 -5.44 32.68
CA GLU A 3 14.27 -6.31 33.86
C GLU A 3 14.51 -5.54 35.18
N MET A 4 15.51 -4.65 35.21
CA MET A 4 15.88 -3.84 36.37
C MET A 4 14.74 -3.00 36.99
N MET A 5 13.79 -2.53 36.18
CA MET A 5 12.69 -1.68 36.66
C MET A 5 11.59 -2.49 37.35
N ILE A 6 11.34 -3.70 36.86
CA ILE A 6 10.41 -4.64 37.47
C ILE A 6 11.00 -5.14 38.80
N ASP A 7 12.31 -5.41 38.83
CA ASP A 7 13.03 -5.82 40.04
C ASP A 7 13.01 -4.72 41.10
N ALA A 8 13.29 -3.46 40.73
CA ALA A 8 13.25 -2.34 41.66
C ALA A 8 11.84 -2.10 42.25
N PHE A 9 10.78 -2.29 41.45
CA PHE A 9 9.41 -2.19 41.94
C PHE A 9 9.01 -3.39 42.82
N ALA A 10 9.43 -4.60 42.44
CA ALA A 10 9.23 -5.81 43.23
C ALA A 10 9.91 -5.69 44.61
N ASP A 11 11.14 -5.16 44.67
CA ASP A 11 11.87 -4.91 45.91
C ASP A 11 11.15 -3.88 46.80
N VAL A 12 10.62 -2.80 46.22
CA VAL A 12 9.83 -1.81 46.97
C VAL A 12 8.56 -2.44 47.55
N VAL A 13 7.84 -3.24 46.76
CA VAL A 13 6.65 -3.97 47.22
C VAL A 13 7.00 -4.99 48.30
N GLN A 14 8.11 -5.72 48.15
CA GLN A 14 8.58 -6.64 49.18
C GLN A 14 8.94 -5.91 50.48
N HIS A 15 9.64 -4.77 50.40
CA HIS A 15 9.95 -3.96 51.56
C HIS A 15 8.68 -3.44 52.25
N THR A 16 7.63 -3.05 51.52
CA THR A 16 6.35 -2.68 52.12
C THR A 16 5.69 -3.83 52.89
N GLY A 17 5.77 -5.06 52.37
CA GLY A 17 5.25 -6.24 53.05
C GLY A 17 6.06 -6.66 54.29
N GLU A 18 7.39 -6.46 54.26
CA GLU A 18 8.28 -6.74 55.38
C GLU A 18 8.14 -5.72 56.52
N THR A 19 8.02 -4.43 56.20
CA THR A 19 7.89 -3.37 57.21
C THR A 19 6.48 -3.31 57.82
N ALA A 20 5.46 -3.87 57.17
CA ALA A 20 4.11 -3.96 57.71
C ALA A 20 4.01 -4.76 59.03
N LYS A 21 5.03 -5.57 59.35
CA LYS A 21 5.13 -6.39 60.57
C LYS A 21 5.75 -5.67 61.78
N LEU A 22 6.23 -4.43 61.62
CA LEU A 22 6.86 -3.64 62.68
C LEU A 22 5.82 -2.86 63.51
N PRO A 23 6.17 -2.24 64.65
CA PRO A 23 5.29 -1.33 65.40
C PRO A 23 5.09 0.00 64.66
N ASP A 24 3.90 0.61 64.74
CA ASP A 24 3.48 1.76 63.91
C ASP A 24 4.46 2.97 63.92
N GLU A 25 5.11 3.24 65.06
CA GLU A 25 6.04 4.38 65.20
C GLU A 25 7.34 4.24 64.39
N GLU A 26 7.73 3.02 64.00
CA GLU A 26 8.97 2.76 63.25
C GLU A 26 8.74 2.35 61.78
N LYS A 27 7.49 2.05 61.40
CA LYS A 27 7.13 1.56 60.05
C LYS A 27 7.56 2.51 58.94
N ASP A 28 7.14 3.76 59.03
CA ASP A 28 7.30 4.73 57.94
C ASP A 28 8.76 5.17 57.78
N THR A 29 9.48 5.30 58.90
CA THR A 29 10.90 5.69 58.91
C THR A 29 11.77 4.57 58.34
N ALA A 30 11.53 3.31 58.72
CA ALA A 30 12.26 2.16 58.21
C ALA A 30 11.97 1.91 56.73
N LEU A 31 10.70 2.02 56.31
CA LEU A 31 10.29 1.89 54.91
C LEU A 31 10.90 2.99 54.05
N GLY A 32 10.80 4.26 54.47
CA GLY A 32 11.35 5.39 53.73
C GLY A 32 12.86 5.29 53.51
N LYS A 33 13.60 4.75 54.48
CA LYS A 33 15.06 4.52 54.35
C LYS A 33 15.37 3.41 53.35
N ARG A 34 14.64 2.29 53.39
CA ARG A 34 14.82 1.16 52.46
C ARG A 34 14.46 1.53 51.03
N VAL A 35 13.33 2.22 50.82
CA VAL A 35 12.92 2.69 49.48
C VAL A 35 13.98 3.62 48.87
N ARG A 36 14.53 4.56 49.66
CA ARG A 36 15.62 5.43 49.18
C ARG A 36 16.89 4.66 48.82
N GLN A 37 17.24 3.61 49.58
CA GLN A 37 18.38 2.74 49.26
C GLN A 37 18.16 1.96 47.96
N THR A 38 16.98 1.36 47.75
CA THR A 38 16.63 0.64 46.53
C THR A 38 16.64 1.56 45.30
N ILE A 39 16.08 2.77 45.42
CA ILE A 39 16.12 3.78 44.35
C ILE A 39 17.56 4.18 44.02
N GLN A 40 18.42 4.35 45.02
CA GLN A 40 19.80 4.75 44.80
C GLN A 40 20.67 3.62 44.22
N ALA A 41 20.45 2.38 44.63
CA ALA A 41 21.10 1.20 44.08
C ALA A 41 20.80 0.99 42.59
N ASN A 42 19.60 1.40 42.15
CA ASN A 42 19.16 1.33 40.75
C ASN A 42 19.51 2.59 39.93
N GLY A 43 20.42 3.43 40.42
CA GLY A 43 20.95 4.58 39.67
C GLY A 43 20.24 5.92 39.95
N GLY A 44 19.41 5.99 41.00
CA GLY A 44 18.81 7.22 41.50
C GLY A 44 17.44 7.54 40.94
N ALA A 45 16.74 8.45 41.62
CA ALA A 45 15.34 8.80 41.31
C ALA A 45 15.18 9.41 39.91
N GLU A 46 16.08 10.29 39.48
CA GLU A 46 16.02 10.93 38.16
C GLU A 46 16.16 9.92 37.01
N LYS A 47 17.06 8.93 37.16
CA LYS A 47 17.29 7.91 36.15
C LYS A 47 16.09 6.98 36.04
N LEU A 48 15.58 6.46 37.16
CA LEU A 48 14.39 5.61 37.20
C LEU A 48 13.15 6.35 36.68
N GLN A 49 13.02 7.65 36.99
CA GLN A 49 11.93 8.47 36.47
C GLN A 49 12.02 8.63 34.94
N THR A 50 13.22 8.80 34.40
CA THR A 50 13.45 8.86 32.95
C THR A 50 13.11 7.52 32.28
N GLU A 51 13.54 6.39 32.85
CA GLU A 51 13.22 5.05 32.35
C GLU A 51 11.73 4.71 32.44
N CYS A 52 11.06 5.11 33.53
CA CYS A 52 9.59 5.07 33.68
C CYS A 52 8.89 5.86 32.57
N GLN A 53 9.35 7.09 32.32
CA GLN A 53 8.80 7.92 31.26
C GLN A 53 8.99 7.29 29.89
N MET A 54 10.16 6.68 29.61
CA MET A 54 10.39 5.93 28.38
C MET A 54 9.48 4.71 28.24
N LEU A 55 9.27 3.93 29.30
CA LEU A 55 8.38 2.75 29.28
C LEU A 55 6.90 3.13 29.13
N GLN A 56 6.43 4.15 29.86
CA GLN A 56 5.08 4.71 29.66
C GLN A 56 4.91 5.25 28.24
N ALA A 57 5.98 5.80 27.66
CA ALA A 57 5.97 6.29 26.30
C ALA A 57 5.79 5.15 25.29
N TYR A 58 6.45 4.00 25.48
CA TYR A 58 6.20 2.78 24.70
C TYR A 58 4.77 2.25 24.84
N HIS A 59 4.22 2.19 26.06
CA HIS A 59 2.86 1.66 26.29
C HIS A 59 1.74 2.54 25.74
N ASN A 60 1.93 3.87 25.74
CA ASN A 60 0.93 4.83 25.25
C ASN A 60 1.14 5.27 23.80
N ASN A 61 1.93 4.51 23.01
CA ASN A 61 2.28 4.87 21.63
C ASN A 61 2.82 6.33 21.54
N ASN A 62 3.62 6.75 22.52
CA ASN A 62 4.23 8.07 22.62
C ASN A 62 5.70 8.02 22.20
N TYR A 63 6.01 8.15 20.92
CA TYR A 63 7.41 8.16 20.51
C TYR A 63 8.10 9.52 20.73
N LEU A 64 7.35 10.60 21.01
CA LEU A 64 7.88 11.97 21.08
C LEU A 64 9.06 12.14 22.05
N PRO A 65 9.04 11.58 23.28
CA PRO A 65 10.15 11.71 24.22
C PRO A 65 11.47 11.08 23.73
N LEU A 66 11.40 10.14 22.78
CA LEU A 66 12.57 9.42 22.26
C LEU A 66 13.28 10.18 21.13
N LEU A 67 12.60 11.13 20.49
CA LEU A 67 13.10 11.82 19.31
C LEU A 67 14.31 12.76 19.54
N PRO A 68 14.41 13.53 20.65
CA PRO A 68 15.49 14.49 20.84
C PRO A 68 16.89 13.86 20.82
N ASP A 69 17.03 12.67 21.42
CA ASP A 69 18.32 11.96 21.50
C ASP A 69 18.78 11.49 20.12
N CYS A 70 17.89 10.88 19.34
CA CYS A 70 18.18 10.50 17.95
C CYS A 70 18.49 11.72 17.09
N TYR A 71 17.69 12.78 17.22
CA TYR A 71 17.86 14.00 16.44
C TYR A 71 19.20 14.70 16.70
N ARG A 72 19.70 14.68 17.94
CA ARG A 72 20.94 15.38 18.33
C ARG A 72 22.13 15.00 17.45
N TYR A 73 22.29 13.71 17.13
CA TYR A 73 23.38 13.21 16.29
C TYR A 73 23.22 13.59 14.81
N HIS A 74 21.99 13.74 14.36
CA HIS A 74 21.68 13.99 12.94
C HIS A 74 21.28 15.43 12.64
N ARG A 75 21.18 16.33 13.64
CA ARG A 75 20.69 17.71 13.51
C ARG A 75 21.22 18.47 12.30
N ALA A 76 22.50 18.32 11.97
CA ALA A 76 23.11 19.04 10.84
C ALA A 76 22.59 18.57 9.46
N VAL A 77 22.06 17.36 9.34
CA VAL A 77 21.60 16.78 8.07
C VAL A 77 20.28 17.41 7.61
N PRO A 78 19.18 17.42 8.41
CA PRO A 78 17.92 18.05 8.00
C PRO A 78 18.08 19.51 7.60
N PHE A 79 18.81 20.31 8.38
CA PHE A 79 19.08 21.71 8.03
C PHE A 79 19.80 21.88 6.69
N ARG A 80 20.83 21.06 6.42
CA ARG A 80 21.54 21.12 5.13
C ARG A 80 20.66 20.71 3.95
N LEU A 81 19.74 19.78 4.16
CA LEU A 81 18.79 19.35 3.14
C LEU A 81 17.77 20.45 2.87
N THR A 82 17.11 20.98 3.89
CA THR A 82 16.08 22.02 3.72
C THR A 82 16.64 23.36 3.23
N GLU A 83 17.92 23.66 3.47
CA GLU A 83 18.61 24.82 2.87
C GLU A 83 18.88 24.65 1.36
N ARG A 84 19.03 23.42 0.87
CA ARG A 84 19.32 23.13 -0.54
C ARG A 84 18.09 22.82 -1.35
N LEU A 85 17.05 22.28 -0.72
CA LEU A 85 15.80 21.90 -1.38
C LEU A 85 14.87 23.11 -1.46
N GLN A 86 14.38 23.40 -2.66
CA GLN A 86 13.37 24.44 -2.88
C GLN A 86 11.98 23.89 -2.52
N ILE A 87 11.67 23.87 -1.22
CA ILE A 87 10.42 23.34 -0.69
C ILE A 87 9.32 24.40 -0.81
N ARG A 88 8.17 24.01 -1.38
CA ARG A 88 6.97 24.84 -1.53
C ARG A 88 5.74 24.15 -0.93
N SER A 89 4.70 24.93 -0.66
CA SER A 89 3.41 24.40 -0.21
C SER A 89 2.54 24.08 -1.42
N ALA A 90 1.96 22.88 -1.44
CA ALA A 90 0.91 22.53 -2.40
C ALA A 90 -0.46 23.10 -1.99
N THR A 91 -0.60 23.53 -0.73
CA THR A 91 -1.87 24.02 -0.16
C THR A 91 -1.87 25.54 0.00
N GLN A 92 -3.04 26.13 0.27
CA GLN A 92 -3.14 27.56 0.60
C GLN A 92 -2.47 27.91 1.94
N SER A 93 -2.24 26.92 2.81
CA SER A 93 -1.60 27.13 4.11
C SER A 93 -0.08 27.27 3.95
N LYS A 94 0.48 28.36 4.49
CA LYS A 94 1.93 28.60 4.56
C LYS A 94 2.51 28.42 5.97
N VAL A 95 1.70 27.97 6.94
CA VAL A 95 2.09 27.94 8.36
C VAL A 95 3.32 27.06 8.60
N LEU A 96 3.40 25.90 7.94
CA LEU A 96 4.55 25.00 8.09
C LEU A 96 5.82 25.57 7.42
N LEU A 97 5.69 26.27 6.30
CA LEU A 97 6.82 26.97 5.66
C LEU A 97 7.35 28.09 6.56
N GLN A 98 6.45 28.87 7.16
CA GLN A 98 6.82 29.92 8.12
C GLN A 98 7.53 29.33 9.35
N ALA A 99 7.07 28.17 9.84
CA ALA A 99 7.74 27.48 10.94
C ALA A 99 9.13 26.96 10.54
N LEU A 100 9.30 26.49 9.30
CA LEU A 100 10.60 26.08 8.74
C LEU A 100 11.57 27.27 8.62
N GLU A 101 11.11 28.40 8.08
CA GLU A 101 11.88 29.65 8.02
C GLU A 101 12.30 30.10 9.43
N PHE A 102 11.39 30.07 10.40
CA PHE A 102 11.67 30.44 11.79
C PHE A 102 12.79 29.59 12.41
N ILE A 103 12.79 28.27 12.22
CA ILE A 103 13.87 27.42 12.76
C ILE A 103 15.20 27.63 12.03
N HIS A 104 15.19 28.01 10.74
CA HIS A 104 16.41 28.37 10.00
C HIS A 104 17.03 29.65 10.56
N GLU A 105 16.24 30.70 10.79
CA GLU A 105 16.70 31.96 11.38
C GLU A 105 17.29 31.77 12.79
N HIS A 106 16.71 30.84 13.55
CA HIS A 106 17.09 30.58 14.94
C HIS A 106 18.14 29.45 15.08
N ARG A 107 18.64 28.89 13.97
CA ARG A 107 19.57 27.75 13.93
C ARG A 107 20.79 27.95 14.81
N ASN A 108 21.41 29.13 14.74
CA ASN A 108 22.67 29.47 15.40
C ASN A 108 22.51 30.15 16.78
N LYS A 109 21.28 30.44 17.22
CA LYS A 109 21.06 31.01 18.57
C LYS A 109 21.42 29.97 19.63
N LYS A 110 22.25 30.37 20.60
CA LYS A 110 22.69 29.50 21.71
C LYS A 110 21.64 29.28 22.80
N LYS A 111 20.57 30.08 22.81
CA LYS A 111 19.50 29.96 23.81
C LYS A 111 18.72 28.65 23.61
N PRO A 112 18.43 27.88 24.70
CA PRO A 112 17.64 26.66 24.62
C PRO A 112 16.16 26.91 24.33
N HIS A 113 15.68 28.13 24.60
CA HIS A 113 14.31 28.56 24.43
C HIS A 113 14.18 29.64 23.35
N LEU A 114 13.11 29.54 22.57
CA LEU A 114 12.72 30.48 21.52
C LEU A 114 11.38 31.14 21.86
N PRO A 115 11.13 32.38 21.41
CA PRO A 115 9.86 33.04 21.62
C PRO A 115 8.73 32.31 20.88
N ALA A 116 7.52 32.34 21.45
CA ALA A 116 6.36 31.62 20.93
C ALA A 116 5.63 32.36 19.79
N ASP A 117 6.39 32.89 18.83
CA ASP A 117 5.89 33.86 17.83
C ASP A 117 5.20 33.23 16.62
N ILE A 118 5.31 31.91 16.46
CA ILE A 118 4.76 31.18 15.31
C ILE A 118 3.56 30.30 15.68
N SER A 119 2.63 30.16 14.72
CA SER A 119 1.47 29.28 14.87
C SER A 119 1.87 27.81 14.72
N LEU A 120 1.45 26.99 15.67
CA LEU A 120 1.64 25.53 15.68
C LEU A 120 0.37 24.77 15.22
N SER A 121 -0.54 25.44 14.50
CA SER A 121 -1.82 24.87 14.03
C SER A 121 -1.68 23.67 13.10
N PHE A 122 -0.48 23.44 12.54
CA PHE A 122 -0.17 22.25 11.75
C PHE A 122 0.12 21.00 12.59
N THR A 123 0.20 21.12 13.92
CA THR A 123 0.58 20.05 14.86
C THR A 123 -0.59 19.61 15.74
N THR A 124 -0.42 18.50 16.48
CA THR A 124 -1.45 17.99 17.40
C THR A 124 -1.31 18.59 18.80
N PRO A 125 -2.37 18.59 19.64
CA PRO A 125 -2.30 19.01 21.05
C PRO A 125 -1.13 18.38 21.83
N ARG A 126 -0.79 17.13 21.49
CA ARG A 126 0.35 16.41 22.08
C ARG A 126 1.69 17.09 21.76
N TRP A 127 1.90 17.52 20.51
CA TRP A 127 3.07 18.29 20.11
C TRP A 127 3.12 19.66 20.79
N HIS A 128 1.99 20.33 20.96
CA HIS A 128 1.94 21.60 21.69
C HIS A 128 2.48 21.45 23.11
N THR A 129 2.05 20.43 23.85
CA THR A 129 2.56 20.14 25.20
C THR A 129 4.04 19.76 25.20
N PHE A 130 4.50 19.06 24.15
CA PHE A 130 5.90 18.65 24.04
C PHE A 130 6.85 19.82 23.76
N ILE A 131 6.41 20.84 23.01
CA ILE A 131 7.24 21.96 22.57
C ILE A 131 7.20 23.13 23.56
N ARG A 132 6.04 23.39 24.16
CA ARG A 132 5.79 24.58 24.98
C ARG A 132 6.27 24.40 26.42
N GLU A 133 6.90 25.43 26.96
CA GLU A 133 7.34 25.50 28.35
C GLU A 133 7.15 26.93 28.89
N LYS A 134 6.77 27.08 30.16
CA LYS A 134 6.73 28.39 30.81
C LYS A 134 8.10 28.68 31.40
N VAL A 135 8.74 29.75 30.94
CA VAL A 135 10.01 30.26 31.48
C VAL A 135 9.77 31.70 31.90
N ASP A 136 10.05 32.03 33.17
CA ASP A 136 9.85 33.37 33.74
C ASP A 136 8.43 33.95 33.54
N GLY A 137 7.41 33.08 33.55
CA GLY A 137 6.01 33.44 33.36
C GLY A 137 5.55 33.57 31.91
N GLU A 138 6.48 33.59 30.96
CA GLU A 138 6.20 33.67 29.52
C GLU A 138 6.20 32.28 28.86
N MET A 139 5.34 32.09 27.87
CA MET A 139 5.30 30.86 27.09
C MET A 139 6.43 30.88 26.05
N MET A 140 7.34 29.92 26.16
CA MET A 140 8.48 29.76 25.26
C MET A 140 8.44 28.38 24.58
N PHE A 141 9.14 28.26 23.44
CA PHE A 141 9.34 27.00 22.74
C PHE A 141 10.70 26.41 23.06
N LYS A 142 10.74 25.12 23.43
CA LYS A 142 11.98 24.34 23.54
C LYS A 142 12.55 24.15 22.14
N LYS A 143 13.71 24.76 21.86
CA LYS A 143 14.31 24.85 20.52
C LYS A 143 14.41 23.50 19.80
N HIS A 144 15.09 22.53 20.39
CA HIS A 144 15.29 21.22 19.73
C HIS A 144 13.97 20.45 19.53
N HIS A 145 13.00 20.62 20.43
CA HIS A 145 11.70 19.95 20.29
C HIS A 145 10.89 20.57 19.15
N LEU A 146 10.96 21.90 18.99
CA LEU A 146 10.38 22.60 17.85
C LEU A 146 11.04 22.18 16.54
N GLU A 147 12.37 22.13 16.48
CA GLU A 147 13.11 21.70 15.29
C GLU A 147 12.69 20.29 14.84
N VAL A 148 12.67 19.33 15.78
CA VAL A 148 12.21 17.95 15.50
C VAL A 148 10.78 17.96 14.98
N CYS A 149 9.88 18.69 15.64
CA CYS A 149 8.48 18.79 15.23
C CYS A 149 8.34 19.30 13.79
N VAL A 150 9.02 20.40 13.47
CA VAL A 150 8.97 21.02 12.14
C VAL A 150 9.54 20.07 11.09
N PHE A 151 10.72 19.48 11.32
CA PHE A 151 11.29 18.53 10.37
C PHE A 151 10.44 17.28 10.16
N SER A 152 9.84 16.73 11.21
CA SER A 152 8.89 15.61 11.09
C SER A 152 7.70 15.98 10.22
N HIS A 153 7.06 17.13 10.46
CA HIS A 153 5.91 17.56 9.66
C HIS A 153 6.27 18.02 8.24
N VAL A 154 7.50 18.50 8.01
CA VAL A 154 8.00 18.77 6.64
C VAL A 154 8.23 17.46 5.90
N ALA A 155 8.81 16.45 6.54
CA ALA A 155 8.97 15.13 5.94
C ALA A 155 7.61 14.50 5.62
N ASP A 156 6.66 14.55 6.56
CA ASP A 156 5.27 14.12 6.33
C ASP A 156 4.63 14.96 5.21
N GLY A 157 4.80 16.28 5.22
CA GLY A 157 4.24 17.18 4.21
C GLY A 157 4.73 16.85 2.80
N ILE A 158 6.02 16.56 2.64
CA ILE A 158 6.63 16.14 1.37
C ILE A 158 6.14 14.74 0.97
N GLY A 159 6.08 13.80 1.91
CA GLY A 159 5.57 12.45 1.67
C GLY A 159 4.11 12.42 1.23
N ASN A 160 3.29 13.30 1.79
CA ASN A 160 1.83 13.33 1.59
C ASN A 160 1.42 14.25 0.43
N GLY A 161 2.39 14.89 -0.22
CA GLY A 161 2.16 15.87 -1.29
C GLY A 161 1.52 17.20 -0.84
N ASP A 162 1.45 17.48 0.47
CA ASP A 162 1.05 18.81 0.99
C ASP A 162 2.15 19.85 0.76
N MET A 163 3.39 19.40 0.60
CA MET A 163 4.55 20.15 0.19
C MET A 163 5.23 19.45 -1.00
N TYR A 164 5.93 20.20 -1.83
CA TYR A 164 6.68 19.66 -2.96
C TYR A 164 8.05 20.32 -3.06
N VAL A 165 8.95 19.66 -3.77
CA VAL A 165 10.31 20.15 -4.03
C VAL A 165 10.48 20.42 -5.51
N GLU A 166 10.75 21.68 -5.86
CA GLU A 166 11.02 22.10 -7.24
C GLU A 166 12.27 21.38 -7.78
N GLY A 167 12.21 20.94 -9.05
CA GLY A 167 13.32 20.25 -9.72
C GLY A 167 13.47 18.76 -9.38
N THR A 168 12.55 18.17 -8.63
CA THR A 168 12.53 16.72 -8.37
C THR A 168 11.46 16.02 -9.21
N GLU A 169 11.61 14.72 -9.48
CA GLU A 169 10.57 13.93 -10.15
C GLU A 169 9.60 13.32 -9.13
N ALA A 170 10.11 12.57 -8.15
CA ALA A 170 9.30 11.88 -7.15
C ALA A 170 8.49 12.86 -6.27
N TYR A 171 9.10 13.97 -5.84
CA TYR A 171 8.49 14.95 -4.93
C TYR A 171 8.10 16.27 -5.60
N ALA A 172 7.96 16.28 -6.94
CA ALA A 172 7.48 17.43 -7.69
C ALA A 172 6.02 17.80 -7.37
N ASP A 173 5.63 19.02 -7.74
CA ASP A 173 4.22 19.42 -7.78
C ASP A 173 3.48 18.59 -8.82
N TYR A 174 2.62 17.68 -8.34
CA TYR A 174 1.88 16.79 -9.22
C TYR A 174 0.91 17.50 -10.15
N ARG A 175 0.45 18.68 -9.78
CA ARG A 175 -0.53 19.43 -10.57
C ARG A 175 0.06 19.89 -11.89
N THR A 176 1.38 20.05 -11.96
CA THR A 176 2.08 20.40 -13.21
C THR A 176 2.09 19.25 -14.23
N GLN A 177 1.90 18.01 -13.77
CA GLN A 177 1.86 16.82 -14.63
C GLN A 177 0.43 16.48 -15.08
N LEU A 178 -0.59 17.11 -14.48
CA LEU A 178 -1.99 16.95 -14.88
C LEU A 178 -2.26 17.62 -16.22
N LEU A 179 -3.17 17.03 -16.99
CA LEU A 179 -3.74 17.68 -18.16
C LEU A 179 -4.47 18.96 -17.72
N PRO A 180 -4.29 20.09 -18.42
CA PRO A 180 -5.15 21.25 -18.26
C PRO A 180 -6.62 20.84 -18.41
N TRP A 181 -7.51 21.41 -17.61
CA TRP A 181 -8.93 21.03 -17.64
C TRP A 181 -9.57 21.22 -19.02
N ALA A 182 -9.14 22.21 -19.78
CA ALA A 182 -9.61 22.41 -21.16
C ALA A 182 -9.37 21.18 -22.05
N GLU A 183 -8.17 20.58 -21.99
CA GLU A 183 -7.87 19.33 -22.72
C GLU A 183 -8.66 18.14 -22.16
N CYS A 184 -8.94 18.13 -20.85
CA CYS A 184 -9.79 17.10 -20.24
C CYS A 184 -11.22 17.15 -20.77
N GLN A 185 -11.78 18.34 -20.98
CA GLN A 185 -13.16 18.49 -21.47
C GLN A 185 -13.35 17.82 -22.84
N ASP A 186 -12.37 17.90 -23.73
CA ASP A 186 -12.43 17.30 -25.07
C ASP A 186 -12.53 15.77 -25.06
N ILE A 187 -12.01 15.12 -24.01
CA ILE A 187 -11.96 13.65 -23.89
C ILE A 187 -12.93 13.10 -22.84
N LEU A 188 -13.50 13.96 -22.01
CA LEU A 188 -14.35 13.60 -20.87
C LEU A 188 -15.54 12.74 -21.29
N ASP A 189 -16.30 13.19 -22.29
CA ASP A 189 -17.52 12.50 -22.72
C ASP A 189 -17.23 11.11 -23.30
N GLY A 190 -16.14 10.99 -24.09
CA GLY A 190 -15.70 9.71 -24.65
C GLY A 190 -15.25 8.74 -23.56
N TYR A 191 -14.50 9.23 -22.57
CA TYR A 191 -14.04 8.42 -21.45
C TYR A 191 -15.21 7.97 -20.55
N CYS A 192 -16.06 8.92 -20.14
CA CYS A 192 -17.25 8.64 -19.32
C CYS A 192 -18.17 7.63 -20.00
N SER A 193 -18.37 7.73 -21.32
CA SER A 193 -19.17 6.77 -22.09
C SER A 193 -18.54 5.37 -22.11
N ALA A 194 -17.21 5.28 -22.28
CA ALA A 194 -16.50 4.00 -22.32
C ALA A 194 -16.52 3.28 -20.95
N VAL A 195 -16.41 4.02 -19.85
CA VAL A 195 -16.40 3.47 -18.49
C VAL A 195 -17.82 3.34 -17.88
N GLY A 196 -18.82 4.00 -18.49
CA GLY A 196 -20.20 4.01 -17.98
C GLY A 196 -20.41 4.96 -16.80
N LEU A 197 -19.68 6.08 -16.78
CA LEU A 197 -19.79 7.13 -15.75
C LEU A 197 -20.60 8.33 -16.28
N PRO A 198 -21.38 9.01 -15.43
CA PRO A 198 -21.97 10.30 -15.79
C PRO A 198 -20.90 11.37 -16.09
N THR A 199 -21.23 12.33 -16.95
CA THR A 199 -20.35 13.42 -17.39
C THR A 199 -20.46 14.69 -16.53
N SER A 200 -21.36 14.70 -15.53
CA SER A 200 -21.54 15.80 -14.60
C SER A 200 -21.39 15.33 -13.14
N ALA A 201 -20.90 16.21 -12.27
CA ALA A 201 -20.71 15.93 -10.84
C ALA A 201 -22.04 15.58 -10.14
N SER A 202 -23.10 16.33 -10.42
CA SER A 202 -24.43 16.12 -9.83
C SER A 202 -25.03 14.79 -10.27
N ASP A 203 -24.92 14.46 -11.56
CA ASP A 203 -25.47 13.19 -12.09
C ASP A 203 -24.66 11.99 -11.61
N PHE A 204 -23.35 12.15 -11.47
CA PHE A 204 -22.45 11.15 -10.89
C PHE A 204 -22.88 10.80 -9.46
N VAL A 205 -22.99 11.82 -8.60
CA VAL A 205 -23.40 11.64 -7.20
C VAL A 205 -24.83 11.10 -7.10
N ALA A 206 -25.78 11.63 -7.89
CA ALA A 206 -27.17 11.17 -7.87
C ALA A 206 -27.30 9.71 -8.31
N THR A 207 -26.59 9.32 -9.37
CA THR A 207 -26.59 7.94 -9.88
C THR A 207 -25.97 6.98 -8.89
N LEU A 208 -24.82 7.33 -8.32
CA LEU A 208 -24.12 6.50 -7.35
C LEU A 208 -24.92 6.35 -6.06
N ARG A 209 -25.50 7.44 -5.54
CA ARG A 209 -26.39 7.41 -4.36
C ARG A 209 -27.61 6.55 -4.61
N ARG A 210 -28.27 6.68 -5.77
CA ARG A 210 -29.43 5.84 -6.15
C ARG A 210 -29.06 4.36 -6.22
N LYS A 211 -27.94 4.02 -6.87
CA LYS A 211 -27.44 2.64 -6.98
C LYS A 211 -27.15 2.07 -5.58
N TYR A 212 -26.45 2.83 -4.75
CA TYR A 212 -26.12 2.43 -3.39
C TYR A 212 -27.35 2.23 -2.51
N THR A 213 -28.28 3.20 -2.48
CA THR A 213 -29.51 3.09 -1.70
C THR A 213 -30.38 1.91 -2.15
N LYS A 214 -30.47 1.65 -3.47
CA LYS A 214 -31.21 0.51 -4.00
C LYS A 214 -30.60 -0.81 -3.53
N LEU A 215 -29.27 -0.95 -3.62
CA LEU A 215 -28.56 -2.13 -3.15
C LEU A 215 -28.77 -2.35 -1.65
N ALA A 216 -28.57 -1.32 -0.83
CA ALA A 216 -28.74 -1.43 0.62
C ALA A 216 -30.17 -1.84 1.02
N LYS A 217 -31.19 -1.25 0.41
CA LYS A 217 -32.60 -1.64 0.63
C LYS A 217 -32.90 -3.06 0.16
N TRP A 218 -32.28 -3.49 -0.95
CA TRP A 218 -32.46 -4.85 -1.45
C TRP A 218 -31.83 -5.87 -0.50
N VAL A 219 -30.60 -5.63 -0.05
CA VAL A 219 -29.90 -6.49 0.93
C VAL A 219 -30.67 -6.57 2.24
N ASP A 220 -31.18 -5.44 2.73
CA ASP A 220 -31.99 -5.39 3.95
C ASP A 220 -33.25 -6.25 3.81
N LYS A 221 -34.02 -6.08 2.72
CA LYS A 221 -35.23 -6.86 2.46
C LYS A 221 -34.99 -8.34 2.15
N ALA A 222 -33.82 -8.68 1.63
CA ALA A 222 -33.45 -10.06 1.33
C ALA A 222 -33.01 -10.82 2.59
N GLN A 223 -32.82 -10.14 3.73
CA GLN A 223 -32.50 -10.80 4.99
C GLN A 223 -33.65 -11.70 5.44
N THR A 224 -33.27 -12.91 5.82
CA THR A 224 -34.14 -13.95 6.37
C THR A 224 -33.35 -14.71 7.44
N GLU A 225 -34.00 -15.44 8.33
CA GLU A 225 -33.31 -16.25 9.36
C GLU A 225 -32.35 -17.31 8.77
N ALA A 226 -32.57 -17.72 7.52
CA ALA A 226 -31.73 -18.64 6.77
C ALA A 226 -30.55 -17.96 6.07
N SER A 227 -30.45 -16.63 6.11
CA SER A 227 -29.37 -15.88 5.46
C SER A 227 -28.01 -16.22 6.05
N ASP A 228 -26.98 -16.16 5.21
CA ASP A 228 -25.61 -16.40 5.67
C ASP A 228 -25.09 -15.28 6.56
N LEU A 229 -25.57 -14.05 6.36
CA LEU A 229 -25.31 -12.92 7.24
C LEU A 229 -26.27 -12.97 8.44
N TYR A 230 -25.73 -12.89 9.64
CA TYR A 230 -26.51 -12.75 10.87
C TYR A 230 -25.80 -11.83 11.86
N PHE A 231 -26.56 -11.28 12.81
CA PHE A 231 -26.03 -10.37 13.83
C PHE A 231 -26.11 -11.04 15.21
N ASP A 232 -25.07 -10.88 16.03
CA ASP A 232 -25.10 -11.35 17.43
C ASP A 232 -25.87 -10.37 18.34
N ALA A 233 -25.97 -10.71 19.63
CA ALA A 233 -26.66 -9.88 20.63
C ALA A 233 -26.03 -8.49 20.82
N ASP A 234 -24.74 -8.32 20.47
CA ASP A 234 -24.03 -7.03 20.49
C ASP A 234 -24.24 -6.25 19.17
N GLY A 235 -24.99 -6.80 18.21
CA GLY A 235 -25.18 -6.22 16.88
C GLY A 235 -23.97 -6.36 15.95
N LYS A 236 -23.02 -7.26 16.23
CA LYS A 236 -21.87 -7.51 15.34
C LYS A 236 -22.24 -8.50 14.25
N PRO A 237 -21.80 -8.26 13.00
CA PRO A 237 -22.12 -9.13 11.88
C PRO A 237 -21.22 -10.37 11.85
N HIS A 238 -21.82 -11.51 11.52
CA HIS A 238 -21.19 -12.80 11.31
C HIS A 238 -21.66 -13.41 9.98
N LEU A 239 -20.79 -14.20 9.34
CA LEU A 239 -21.08 -14.90 8.09
C LEU A 239 -20.97 -16.41 8.29
N ARG A 240 -21.98 -17.16 7.87
CA ARG A 240 -21.92 -18.62 7.80
C ARG A 240 -20.86 -19.05 6.80
N GLN A 241 -20.14 -20.12 7.16
CA GLN A 241 -19.13 -20.71 6.30
C GLN A 241 -19.78 -21.43 5.13
N LEU A 242 -19.28 -21.19 3.92
CA LEU A 242 -19.76 -21.87 2.73
C LEU A 242 -19.42 -23.36 2.79
N THR A 243 -20.39 -24.22 2.49
CA THR A 243 -20.16 -25.65 2.33
C THR A 243 -19.25 -25.89 1.13
N ARG A 244 -18.16 -26.63 1.34
CA ARG A 244 -17.28 -27.07 0.26
C ARG A 244 -18.06 -27.99 -0.68
N LEU A 245 -18.01 -27.71 -1.98
CA LEU A 245 -18.53 -28.64 -2.98
C LEU A 245 -17.61 -29.87 -3.00
N SER A 246 -18.18 -31.07 -2.88
CA SER A 246 -17.43 -32.32 -3.03
C SER A 246 -17.06 -32.50 -4.50
N ASP A 247 -15.80 -32.84 -4.76
CA ASP A 247 -15.37 -33.21 -6.10
C ASP A 247 -16.09 -34.51 -6.53
N PRO A 248 -16.55 -34.63 -7.79
CA PRO A 248 -17.14 -35.87 -8.28
C PRO A 248 -16.15 -37.02 -8.22
N GLU A 249 -16.58 -38.23 -7.85
CA GLU A 249 -15.71 -39.42 -7.79
C GLU A 249 -15.07 -39.75 -9.16
N GLU A 250 -15.72 -39.38 -10.26
CA GLU A 250 -15.23 -39.55 -11.63
C GLU A 250 -14.07 -38.62 -11.98
N ALA A 251 -13.89 -37.50 -11.26
CA ALA A 251 -12.85 -36.52 -11.54
C ALA A 251 -11.45 -37.12 -11.35
N GLU A 252 -11.25 -37.89 -10.27
CA GLU A 252 -9.97 -38.55 -10.00
C GLU A 252 -9.61 -39.56 -11.10
N LYS A 253 -10.60 -40.34 -11.58
CA LYS A 253 -10.41 -41.30 -12.67
C LYS A 253 -10.01 -40.60 -13.96
N LEU A 254 -10.64 -39.47 -14.28
CA LEU A 254 -10.28 -38.67 -15.46
C LEU A 254 -8.86 -38.11 -15.36
N VAL A 255 -8.48 -37.57 -14.20
CA VAL A 255 -7.12 -37.05 -13.96
C VAL A 255 -6.07 -38.15 -14.16
N ALA A 256 -6.33 -39.37 -13.68
CA ALA A 256 -5.44 -40.50 -13.88
C ALA A 256 -5.27 -40.87 -15.37
N ILE A 257 -6.36 -40.87 -16.15
CA ILE A 257 -6.32 -41.13 -17.60
C ILE A 257 -5.58 -40.01 -18.34
N MET A 258 -5.77 -38.75 -17.95
CA MET A 258 -5.04 -37.63 -18.54
C MET A 258 -3.54 -37.75 -18.27
N LYS A 259 -3.15 -38.03 -17.01
CA LYS A 259 -1.74 -38.20 -16.64
C LYS A 259 -1.07 -39.37 -17.37
N SER A 260 -1.78 -40.48 -17.60
CA SER A 260 -1.20 -41.62 -18.34
C SER A 260 -0.98 -41.34 -19.84
N ARG A 261 -1.69 -40.36 -20.41
CA ARG A 261 -1.54 -39.94 -21.80
C ARG A 261 -0.59 -38.74 -21.99
N MET A 262 -0.26 -38.04 -20.91
CA MET A 262 0.66 -36.90 -20.95
C MET A 262 2.11 -37.40 -20.85
N THR A 263 2.84 -37.31 -21.97
CA THR A 263 4.29 -37.60 -22.00
C THR A 263 5.07 -36.49 -21.28
N GLU A 264 6.14 -36.87 -20.58
CA GLU A 264 7.09 -35.90 -20.03
C GLU A 264 7.76 -35.11 -21.17
N ARG A 265 7.94 -33.79 -20.99
CA ARG A 265 8.57 -32.90 -21.96
C ARG A 265 9.57 -32.00 -21.26
N HIS A 266 10.73 -31.76 -21.88
CA HIS A 266 11.69 -30.81 -21.34
C HIS A 266 11.23 -29.37 -21.52
N LEU A 267 11.53 -28.50 -20.55
CA LEU A 267 11.14 -27.09 -20.61
C LEU A 267 11.71 -26.37 -21.84
N LEU A 268 12.92 -26.72 -22.28
CA LEU A 268 13.52 -26.19 -23.51
C LEU A 268 12.71 -26.57 -24.77
N ASP A 269 12.17 -27.79 -24.82
CA ASP A 269 11.31 -28.22 -25.93
C ASP A 269 10.01 -27.42 -25.94
N VAL A 270 9.45 -27.14 -24.75
CA VAL A 270 8.27 -26.26 -24.61
C VAL A 270 8.59 -24.86 -25.10
N LEU A 271 9.70 -24.26 -24.68
CA LEU A 271 10.11 -22.92 -25.13
C LEU A 271 10.36 -22.86 -26.64
N HIS A 272 10.94 -23.92 -27.22
CA HIS A 272 11.14 -24.05 -28.66
C HIS A 272 9.82 -24.21 -29.41
N HIS A 273 8.90 -25.04 -28.91
CA HIS A 273 7.56 -25.20 -29.49
C HIS A 273 6.77 -23.89 -29.45
N VAL A 274 6.74 -23.20 -28.32
CA VAL A 274 6.07 -21.88 -28.22
C VAL A 274 6.70 -20.89 -29.20
N HIS A 275 8.03 -20.94 -29.40
CA HIS A 275 8.67 -20.10 -30.41
C HIS A 275 8.22 -20.47 -31.82
N HIS A 276 8.09 -21.76 -32.15
CA HIS A 276 7.64 -22.20 -33.47
C HIS A 276 6.25 -21.66 -33.82
N TRP A 277 5.32 -21.64 -32.86
CA TRP A 277 3.96 -21.15 -33.07
C TRP A 277 3.84 -19.63 -33.03
N VAL A 278 4.48 -18.99 -32.04
CA VAL A 278 4.30 -17.55 -31.75
C VAL A 278 5.36 -16.67 -32.40
N GLY A 279 6.57 -17.20 -32.58
CA GLY A 279 7.73 -16.43 -33.05
C GLY A 279 8.24 -15.38 -32.06
N TYR A 280 8.03 -15.55 -30.74
CA TYR A 280 8.26 -14.49 -29.73
C TYR A 280 9.71 -13.97 -29.68
N SER A 281 10.71 -14.77 -30.05
CA SER A 281 12.12 -14.37 -30.02
C SER A 281 12.49 -13.34 -31.09
N ARG A 282 11.58 -13.01 -32.01
CA ARG A 282 11.76 -11.94 -33.02
C ARG A 282 12.03 -10.57 -32.41
N HIS A 283 11.59 -10.33 -31.18
CA HIS A 283 11.83 -9.09 -30.46
C HIS A 283 13.26 -8.98 -29.93
N PHE A 284 13.97 -10.10 -29.83
CA PHE A 284 15.32 -10.15 -29.28
C PHE A 284 16.35 -9.79 -30.34
N GLY A 285 17.27 -8.91 -29.97
CA GLY A 285 18.29 -8.42 -30.89
C GLY A 285 19.02 -7.21 -30.34
N PRO A 286 20.11 -6.77 -30.97
CA PRO A 286 20.91 -5.64 -30.51
C PRO A 286 20.05 -4.37 -30.33
N PRO A 287 20.45 -3.42 -29.48
CA PRO A 287 19.72 -2.16 -29.30
C PRO A 287 19.59 -1.36 -30.61
N SER A 288 20.56 -1.50 -31.51
CA SER A 288 20.56 -0.86 -32.82
C SER A 288 19.53 -1.42 -33.83
N GLY A 289 18.88 -2.56 -33.53
CA GLY A 289 17.96 -3.23 -34.47
C GLY A 289 18.66 -3.94 -35.64
N SER A 290 19.99 -3.93 -35.69
CA SER A 290 20.76 -4.63 -36.72
C SER A 290 20.73 -6.15 -36.55
N ASP A 291 21.14 -6.89 -37.59
CA ASP A 291 21.39 -8.33 -37.49
C ASP A 291 22.33 -8.64 -36.29
N PRO A 292 21.92 -9.55 -35.38
CA PRO A 292 22.74 -9.95 -34.23
C PRO A 292 24.07 -10.62 -34.60
N LYS A 293 24.28 -11.05 -35.86
CA LYS A 293 25.50 -11.75 -36.32
C LYS A 293 25.86 -12.97 -35.47
N LEU A 294 24.83 -13.69 -35.00
CA LEU A 294 24.99 -14.92 -34.23
C LEU A 294 24.84 -16.13 -35.17
N ARG A 295 25.73 -17.12 -35.04
CA ARG A 295 25.69 -18.36 -35.86
C ARG A 295 24.40 -19.17 -35.70
N ASP A 296 23.80 -19.11 -34.50
CA ASP A 296 22.50 -19.70 -34.18
C ASP A 296 21.80 -18.81 -33.13
N PRO A 297 21.05 -17.78 -33.57
CA PRO A 297 20.41 -16.84 -32.67
C PRO A 297 19.33 -17.52 -31.81
N LEU A 298 18.57 -18.45 -32.38
CA LEU A 298 17.43 -19.07 -31.71
C LEU A 298 17.87 -19.89 -30.51
N SER A 299 18.78 -20.85 -30.70
CA SER A 299 19.26 -21.69 -29.58
C SER A 299 19.90 -20.84 -28.48
N ARG A 300 20.59 -19.75 -28.87
CA ARG A 300 21.23 -18.82 -27.94
C ARG A 300 20.22 -18.00 -27.15
N TYR A 301 19.13 -17.56 -27.77
CA TYR A 301 18.06 -16.87 -27.05
C TYR A 301 17.29 -17.82 -26.14
N LEU A 302 16.95 -19.03 -26.61
CA LEU A 302 16.24 -20.03 -25.80
C LEU A 302 17.05 -20.41 -24.55
N ILE A 303 18.34 -20.70 -24.68
CA ILE A 303 19.17 -21.05 -23.52
C ILE A 303 19.36 -19.86 -22.57
N THR A 304 19.39 -18.63 -23.09
CA THR A 304 19.49 -17.42 -22.26
C THR A 304 18.21 -17.20 -21.48
N VAL A 305 17.04 -17.30 -22.12
CA VAL A 305 15.72 -17.18 -21.48
C VAL A 305 15.53 -18.28 -20.43
N PHE A 306 15.86 -19.53 -20.77
CA PHE A 306 15.81 -20.65 -19.82
C PHE A 306 16.75 -20.41 -18.62
N GLY A 307 18.00 -20.00 -18.90
CA GLY A 307 19.00 -19.78 -17.86
C GLY A 307 18.64 -18.70 -16.85
N TYR A 308 18.18 -17.55 -17.32
CA TYR A 308 17.74 -16.45 -16.45
C TYR A 308 16.36 -16.71 -15.85
N GLY A 309 15.43 -17.31 -16.59
CA GLY A 309 14.09 -17.67 -16.10
C GLY A 309 14.11 -18.72 -14.98
N CYS A 310 15.09 -19.62 -14.98
CA CYS A 310 15.31 -20.59 -13.90
C CYS A 310 16.28 -20.08 -12.82
N ASN A 311 16.60 -18.78 -12.80
CA ASN A 311 17.49 -18.15 -11.83
C ASN A 311 18.91 -18.77 -11.72
N LEU A 312 19.41 -19.36 -12.82
CA LEU A 312 20.75 -19.95 -12.89
C LEU A 312 21.82 -18.88 -13.17
N GLY A 313 21.46 -17.87 -13.96
CA GLY A 313 22.38 -16.84 -14.45
C GLY A 313 23.42 -17.39 -15.45
N ALA A 314 24.20 -16.49 -16.06
CA ALA A 314 25.07 -16.83 -17.19
C ALA A 314 26.11 -17.93 -16.89
N ALA A 315 26.71 -17.90 -15.69
CA ALA A 315 27.77 -18.83 -15.30
C ALA A 315 27.25 -20.27 -15.16
N GLN A 316 26.18 -20.48 -14.38
CA GLN A 316 25.64 -21.82 -14.17
C GLN A 316 24.99 -22.35 -15.46
N THR A 317 24.27 -21.51 -16.20
CA THR A 317 23.69 -21.93 -17.49
C THR A 317 24.77 -22.41 -18.45
N ALA A 318 25.90 -21.69 -18.59
CA ALA A 318 27.01 -22.14 -19.44
C ALA A 318 27.65 -23.46 -18.95
N ARG A 319 27.71 -23.70 -17.64
CA ARG A 319 28.24 -24.95 -17.07
C ARG A 319 27.35 -26.15 -17.33
N HIS A 320 26.02 -25.96 -17.34
CA HIS A 320 25.03 -27.00 -17.61
C HIS A 320 24.75 -27.19 -19.11
N ALA A 321 25.00 -26.17 -19.93
CA ALA A 321 24.78 -26.18 -21.39
C ALA A 321 26.11 -26.21 -22.17
N ARG A 322 27.02 -27.13 -21.81
CA ARG A 322 28.37 -27.19 -22.40
C ARG A 322 28.29 -27.34 -23.92
N GLY A 323 28.98 -26.45 -24.64
CA GLY A 323 29.03 -26.44 -26.10
C GLY A 323 27.95 -25.60 -26.79
N LEU A 324 26.88 -25.18 -26.09
CA LEU A 324 25.81 -24.36 -26.67
C LEU A 324 26.15 -22.85 -26.62
N ALA A 325 26.60 -22.35 -25.48
CA ALA A 325 27.04 -20.97 -25.31
C ALA A 325 28.03 -20.82 -24.16
N THR A 326 28.92 -19.82 -24.25
CA THR A 326 29.80 -19.45 -23.15
C THR A 326 29.11 -18.46 -22.22
N GLU A 327 29.56 -18.38 -20.95
CA GLU A 327 29.05 -17.42 -19.97
C GLU A 327 29.05 -15.98 -20.53
N ARG A 328 30.14 -15.58 -21.19
CA ARG A 328 30.27 -14.24 -21.80
C ARG A 328 29.20 -13.98 -22.86
N VAL A 329 28.82 -14.99 -23.64
CA VAL A 329 27.77 -14.86 -24.65
C VAL A 329 26.41 -14.71 -23.98
N ILE A 330 26.07 -15.58 -23.02
CA ILE A 330 24.79 -15.55 -22.32
C ILE A 330 24.60 -14.22 -21.58
N GLY A 331 25.61 -13.77 -20.84
CA GLY A 331 25.58 -12.49 -20.13
C GLY A 331 25.43 -11.30 -21.08
N ARG A 332 26.10 -11.31 -22.23
CA ARG A 332 25.96 -10.26 -23.24
C ARG A 332 24.57 -10.22 -23.87
N LEU A 333 24.00 -11.39 -24.20
CA LEU A 333 22.66 -11.47 -24.78
C LEU A 333 21.61 -10.95 -23.81
N ASN A 334 21.69 -11.35 -22.54
CA ASN A 334 20.79 -10.82 -21.52
C ASN A 334 20.93 -9.29 -21.36
N ALA A 335 22.15 -8.77 -21.31
CA ALA A 335 22.38 -7.33 -21.10
C ALA A 335 22.03 -6.45 -22.32
N GLN A 336 22.15 -6.95 -23.54
CA GLN A 336 22.07 -6.13 -24.76
C GLN A 336 20.90 -6.51 -25.68
N HIS A 337 20.48 -7.78 -25.69
CA HIS A 337 19.49 -8.27 -26.66
C HIS A 337 18.09 -8.43 -26.06
N ILE A 338 18.00 -8.68 -24.75
CA ILE A 338 16.76 -8.96 -24.02
C ILE A 338 16.55 -7.83 -23.00
N THR A 339 15.75 -6.82 -23.37
CA THR A 339 15.34 -5.73 -22.46
C THR A 339 13.93 -5.99 -21.94
N THR A 340 13.53 -5.30 -20.87
CA THR A 340 12.17 -5.42 -20.31
C THR A 340 11.10 -5.17 -21.38
N ASP A 341 11.21 -4.09 -22.16
CA ASP A 341 10.24 -3.79 -23.23
C ASP A 341 10.12 -4.91 -24.28
N LYS A 342 11.25 -5.59 -24.59
CA LYS A 342 11.28 -6.71 -25.54
C LYS A 342 10.68 -7.98 -24.95
N LEU A 343 10.88 -8.20 -23.65
CA LEU A 343 10.24 -9.28 -22.91
C LEU A 343 8.72 -9.06 -22.84
N ASP A 344 8.27 -7.85 -22.54
CA ASP A 344 6.85 -7.50 -22.50
C ASP A 344 6.18 -7.70 -23.86
N ALA A 345 6.86 -7.30 -24.94
CA ALA A 345 6.38 -7.56 -26.31
C ALA A 345 6.31 -9.06 -26.63
N ALA A 346 7.31 -9.85 -26.21
CA ALA A 346 7.32 -11.31 -26.38
C ALA A 346 6.22 -12.00 -25.55
N ILE A 347 6.02 -11.59 -24.30
CA ILE A 347 4.96 -12.08 -23.41
C ILE A 347 3.59 -11.77 -24.01
N ARG A 348 3.37 -10.55 -24.51
CA ARG A 348 2.12 -10.15 -25.17
C ARG A 348 1.78 -11.10 -26.32
N ASP A 349 2.72 -11.40 -27.21
CA ASP A 349 2.44 -12.29 -28.34
C ASP A 349 2.10 -13.72 -27.88
N VAL A 350 2.71 -14.20 -26.79
CA VAL A 350 2.40 -15.51 -26.20
C VAL A 350 0.99 -15.51 -25.62
N ILE A 351 0.59 -14.43 -24.92
CA ILE A 351 -0.76 -14.28 -24.36
C ILE A 351 -1.80 -14.19 -25.48
N ASP A 352 -1.51 -13.42 -26.53
CA ASP A 352 -2.43 -13.24 -27.66
C ASP A 352 -2.67 -14.55 -28.40
N GLU A 353 -1.63 -15.38 -28.59
CA GLU A 353 -1.78 -16.72 -29.15
C GLU A 353 -2.52 -17.66 -28.18
N TYR A 354 -2.23 -17.58 -26.87
CA TYR A 354 -2.91 -18.35 -25.83
C TYR A 354 -4.43 -18.09 -25.82
N ALA A 355 -4.84 -16.84 -25.97
CA ALA A 355 -6.23 -16.42 -26.00
C ALA A 355 -7.02 -16.89 -27.24
N ARG A 356 -6.35 -17.48 -28.25
CA ARG A 356 -7.05 -18.07 -29.42
C ARG A 356 -7.62 -19.46 -29.11
N PHE A 357 -7.12 -20.13 -28.08
CA PHE A 357 -7.59 -21.47 -27.71
C PHE A 357 -8.88 -21.41 -26.90
N ARG A 358 -9.76 -22.42 -27.06
CA ARG A 358 -11.02 -22.50 -26.32
C ARG A 358 -10.87 -23.05 -24.91
N LEU A 359 -9.86 -23.89 -24.68
CA LEU A 359 -9.62 -24.57 -23.40
C LEU A 359 -9.42 -23.58 -22.22
N PRO A 360 -8.63 -22.49 -22.37
CA PRO A 360 -8.47 -21.49 -21.31
C PRO A 360 -9.78 -20.90 -20.78
N PHE A 361 -10.75 -20.70 -21.67
CA PHE A 361 -12.03 -20.08 -21.33
C PHE A 361 -13.04 -21.03 -20.67
N ILE A 362 -12.63 -22.29 -20.40
CA ILE A 362 -13.39 -23.19 -19.52
C ILE A 362 -13.13 -22.83 -18.06
N TRP A 363 -11.94 -22.32 -17.73
CA TRP A 363 -11.57 -21.93 -16.37
C TRP A 363 -12.08 -20.54 -15.99
N GLY A 364 -12.08 -19.61 -16.93
CA GLY A 364 -12.43 -18.21 -16.68
C GLY A 364 -12.88 -17.47 -17.92
N SER A 365 -13.38 -16.26 -17.71
CA SER A 365 -13.87 -15.38 -18.76
C SER A 365 -12.79 -14.53 -19.43
N GLY A 366 -11.61 -14.42 -18.82
CA GLY A 366 -10.55 -13.48 -19.22
C GLY A 366 -10.78 -12.05 -18.70
N LYS A 367 -11.86 -11.82 -17.92
CA LYS A 367 -12.23 -10.50 -17.41
C LYS A 367 -11.76 -10.23 -15.98
N THR A 368 -11.35 -11.26 -15.26
CA THR A 368 -10.82 -11.11 -13.90
C THR A 368 -9.35 -11.50 -13.84
N ALA A 369 -8.61 -10.84 -12.96
CA ALA A 369 -7.24 -11.19 -12.65
C ALA A 369 -6.99 -11.22 -11.14
N VAL A 370 -6.00 -11.98 -10.73
CA VAL A 370 -5.52 -12.11 -9.36
C VAL A 370 -4.17 -11.44 -9.29
N ALA A 371 -3.97 -10.59 -8.28
CA ALA A 371 -2.71 -9.93 -8.02
C ALA A 371 -2.09 -10.49 -6.74
N ASP A 372 -0.91 -11.11 -6.86
CA ASP A 372 -0.20 -11.75 -5.74
C ASP A 372 1.31 -11.44 -5.77
N GLY A 373 1.88 -11.27 -4.57
CA GLY A 373 3.27 -10.88 -4.35
C GLY A 373 4.13 -12.04 -3.86
N THR A 374 5.17 -12.38 -4.62
CA THR A 374 6.18 -13.37 -4.21
C THR A 374 7.47 -12.66 -3.79
N HIS A 375 7.98 -12.96 -2.60
CA HIS A 375 9.26 -12.41 -2.14
C HIS A 375 10.45 -13.08 -2.84
N PHE A 376 11.35 -12.27 -3.38
CA PHE A 376 12.61 -12.68 -3.99
C PHE A 376 13.77 -12.12 -3.18
N GLU A 377 14.68 -13.00 -2.77
CA GLU A 377 15.91 -12.60 -2.10
C GLU A 377 16.82 -11.83 -3.05
N LEU A 378 17.39 -10.72 -2.55
CA LEU A 378 18.33 -9.89 -3.28
C LEU A 378 19.60 -9.67 -2.45
N TYR A 379 20.67 -9.26 -3.12
CA TYR A 379 21.89 -8.80 -2.44
C TYR A 379 21.59 -7.58 -1.56
N GLU A 380 22.11 -7.54 -0.34
CA GLU A 380 21.74 -6.51 0.66
C GLU A 380 22.05 -5.06 0.23
N ASN A 381 23.11 -4.84 -0.56
CA ASN A 381 23.55 -3.50 -0.94
C ASN A 381 23.07 -3.11 -2.35
N ASN A 382 21.75 -2.94 -2.52
CA ASN A 382 21.17 -2.47 -3.77
C ASN A 382 20.00 -1.50 -3.53
N LEU A 383 19.63 -0.72 -4.54
CA LEU A 383 18.61 0.34 -4.45
C LEU A 383 17.17 -0.16 -4.20
N LEU A 384 16.91 -1.46 -4.36
CA LEU A 384 15.59 -2.10 -4.23
C LEU A 384 15.53 -3.11 -3.08
N GLY A 385 16.68 -3.48 -2.51
CA GLY A 385 16.81 -4.48 -1.46
C GLY A 385 16.39 -3.91 -0.12
N GLU A 386 15.19 -4.24 0.31
CA GLU A 386 14.67 -3.83 1.62
C GLU A 386 14.35 -5.06 2.48
N ARG A 387 14.37 -4.89 3.80
CA ARG A 387 14.10 -5.98 4.73
C ARG A 387 12.61 -6.23 4.84
N HIS A 388 12.16 -7.43 4.51
CA HIS A 388 10.75 -7.78 4.63
C HIS A 388 10.37 -8.19 6.06
N ILE A 389 9.41 -7.50 6.68
CA ILE A 389 9.01 -7.73 8.10
C ILE A 389 8.53 -9.18 8.33
N ARG A 390 7.78 -9.76 7.38
CA ARG A 390 7.23 -11.12 7.50
C ARG A 390 8.25 -12.24 7.22
N TYR A 391 9.21 -11.99 6.32
CA TYR A 391 10.14 -13.01 5.83
C TYR A 391 11.54 -12.89 6.46
N GLY A 392 11.84 -11.77 7.13
CA GLY A 392 13.06 -11.57 7.91
C GLY A 392 14.32 -11.23 7.09
N GLY A 393 14.34 -11.57 5.79
CA GLY A 393 15.45 -11.35 4.86
C GLY A 393 15.36 -10.06 4.03
N TYR A 394 16.45 -9.76 3.30
CA TYR A 394 16.53 -8.67 2.32
C TYR A 394 16.10 -9.14 0.94
N GLY A 395 15.28 -8.34 0.26
CA GLY A 395 14.73 -8.72 -1.02
C GLY A 395 13.83 -7.67 -1.64
N GLY A 396 13.12 -8.09 -2.68
CA GLY A 396 12.00 -7.36 -3.26
C GLY A 396 10.82 -8.30 -3.50
N ILE A 397 9.72 -7.76 -3.99
CA ILE A 397 8.49 -8.50 -4.25
C ILE A 397 8.28 -8.51 -5.76
N ALA A 398 8.19 -9.71 -6.35
CA ALA A 398 7.68 -9.89 -7.69
C ALA A 398 6.15 -9.96 -7.59
N TYR A 399 5.51 -8.93 -8.12
CA TYR A 399 4.06 -8.78 -8.08
C TYR A 399 3.45 -9.25 -9.40
N HIS A 400 2.81 -10.41 -9.36
CA HIS A 400 2.27 -11.11 -10.52
C HIS A 400 0.79 -10.82 -10.67
N HIS A 401 0.34 -10.62 -11.92
CA HIS A 401 -1.08 -10.56 -12.25
C HIS A 401 -1.45 -11.72 -13.16
N ILE A 402 -2.32 -12.58 -12.67
CA ILE A 402 -2.71 -13.83 -13.31
C ILE A 402 -4.19 -13.74 -13.67
N SER A 403 -4.55 -13.91 -14.94
CA SER A 403 -5.97 -13.97 -15.34
C SER A 403 -6.65 -15.23 -14.78
N ASP A 404 -7.97 -15.16 -14.59
CA ASP A 404 -8.84 -16.33 -14.40
C ASP A 404 -8.73 -17.43 -15.47
N THR A 405 -8.12 -17.13 -16.61
CA THR A 405 -7.74 -18.12 -17.63
C THR A 405 -6.39 -18.80 -17.36
N TYR A 406 -5.76 -18.59 -16.19
CA TYR A 406 -4.47 -19.17 -15.77
C TYR A 406 -3.25 -18.76 -16.62
N VAL A 407 -3.26 -17.54 -17.17
CA VAL A 407 -2.09 -16.95 -17.82
C VAL A 407 -1.60 -15.73 -17.04
N ALA A 408 -0.28 -15.64 -16.86
CA ALA A 408 0.35 -14.46 -16.26
C ALA A 408 0.34 -13.32 -17.30
N LEU A 409 -0.36 -12.23 -16.98
CA LEU A 409 -0.54 -11.08 -17.87
C LEU A 409 0.70 -10.18 -17.87
N PHE A 410 1.23 -9.90 -16.68
CA PHE A 410 2.43 -9.11 -16.49
C PHE A 410 2.97 -9.33 -15.08
N SER A 411 4.19 -8.87 -14.83
CA SER A 411 4.83 -8.95 -13.52
C SER A 411 5.64 -7.69 -13.28
N ARG A 412 5.56 -7.14 -12.06
CA ARG A 412 6.32 -5.95 -11.67
C ARG A 412 7.15 -6.24 -10.45
N PHE A 413 8.41 -5.84 -10.48
CA PHE A 413 9.29 -5.95 -9.34
C PHE A 413 9.20 -4.68 -8.48
N ILE A 414 8.86 -4.82 -7.20
CA ILE A 414 8.67 -3.71 -6.26
C ILE A 414 9.56 -3.94 -5.03
N ALA A 415 9.98 -2.86 -4.37
CA ALA A 415 10.73 -2.96 -3.12
C ALA A 415 9.84 -3.50 -1.98
N CYS A 416 10.46 -4.17 -1.00
CA CYS A 416 9.73 -4.59 0.21
C CYS A 416 9.20 -3.36 0.97
N GLY A 417 8.04 -3.49 1.63
CA GLY A 417 7.49 -2.40 2.45
C GLY A 417 6.74 -1.31 1.68
N VAL A 418 6.80 -1.29 0.34
CA VAL A 418 5.90 -0.46 -0.47
C VAL A 418 4.52 -1.10 -0.48
N TRP A 419 3.49 -0.26 -0.39
CA TRP A 419 2.11 -0.71 -0.36
C TRP A 419 1.71 -1.28 -1.74
N GLU A 420 1.47 -2.59 -1.84
CA GLU A 420 1.35 -3.33 -3.10
C GLU A 420 0.12 -2.90 -3.92
N ALA A 421 -0.96 -2.54 -3.22
CA ALA A 421 -2.22 -2.18 -3.85
C ALA A 421 -2.17 -0.89 -4.69
N VAL A 422 -1.09 -0.12 -4.55
CA VAL A 422 -0.73 1.04 -5.39
C VAL A 422 -0.35 0.57 -6.81
N TYR A 423 0.27 -0.60 -6.94
CA TYR A 423 0.77 -1.12 -8.21
C TYR A 423 -0.21 -2.04 -8.95
N ILE A 424 -1.30 -2.47 -8.29
CA ILE A 424 -2.35 -3.28 -8.92
C ILE A 424 -2.91 -2.57 -10.16
N LEU A 425 -3.22 -1.28 -10.02
CA LEU A 425 -3.85 -0.49 -11.07
C LEU A 425 -2.88 -0.18 -12.22
N ASP A 426 -1.61 0.12 -11.90
CA ASP A 426 -0.58 0.36 -12.91
C ASP A 426 -0.46 -0.83 -13.86
N GLY A 427 -0.44 -2.01 -13.27
CA GLY A 427 -0.30 -3.24 -13.99
C GLY A 427 -1.39 -3.46 -15.03
N LEU A 428 -2.65 -3.33 -14.61
CA LEU A 428 -3.80 -3.44 -15.50
C LEU A 428 -3.75 -2.44 -16.65
N LEU A 429 -3.40 -1.18 -16.36
CA LEU A 429 -3.33 -0.13 -17.37
C LEU A 429 -2.17 -0.31 -18.36
N GLN A 430 -1.09 -0.98 -17.94
CA GLN A 430 0.06 -1.26 -18.79
C GLN A 430 -0.11 -2.52 -19.64
N ASN A 431 -1.09 -3.38 -19.32
CA ASN A 431 -1.37 -4.59 -20.07
C ASN A 431 -1.83 -4.24 -21.50
N LYS A 432 -1.06 -4.67 -22.50
CA LYS A 432 -1.34 -4.44 -23.93
C LYS A 432 -1.79 -5.71 -24.68
N SER A 433 -2.04 -6.80 -23.95
CA SER A 433 -2.53 -8.05 -24.55
C SER A 433 -4.01 -7.97 -24.90
N VAL A 434 -4.49 -8.96 -25.66
CA VAL A 434 -5.92 -9.09 -25.99
C VAL A 434 -6.79 -9.38 -24.76
N LEU A 435 -6.22 -9.95 -23.69
CA LEU A 435 -6.92 -10.18 -22.44
C LEU A 435 -6.88 -8.90 -21.60
N GLN A 436 -8.02 -8.21 -21.49
CA GLN A 436 -8.15 -6.94 -20.77
C GLN A 436 -9.10 -7.13 -19.58
N PRO A 437 -8.60 -7.61 -18.43
CA PRO A 437 -9.44 -7.79 -17.25
C PRO A 437 -9.90 -6.44 -16.69
N ASP A 438 -11.18 -6.37 -16.34
CA ASP A 438 -11.85 -5.21 -15.74
C ASP A 438 -12.10 -5.41 -14.23
N ALA A 439 -11.81 -6.59 -13.68
CA ALA A 439 -11.90 -6.89 -12.25
C ALA A 439 -10.60 -7.49 -11.71
N VAL A 440 -10.21 -7.10 -10.48
CA VAL A 440 -9.02 -7.64 -9.83
C VAL A 440 -9.26 -8.10 -8.40
N HIS A 441 -8.88 -9.35 -8.14
CA HIS A 441 -8.71 -9.91 -6.81
C HIS A 441 -7.38 -9.46 -6.24
N ALA A 442 -7.46 -8.75 -5.12
CA ALA A 442 -6.34 -8.16 -4.44
C ALA A 442 -6.23 -8.71 -3.02
N ASP A 443 -5.01 -8.75 -2.50
CA ASP A 443 -4.79 -9.20 -1.13
C ASP A 443 -5.20 -8.13 -0.09
N THR A 444 -5.03 -8.41 1.20
CA THR A 444 -5.52 -7.56 2.32
C THR A 444 -5.13 -6.08 2.21
N GLN A 445 -4.02 -5.76 1.54
CA GLN A 445 -3.59 -4.39 1.30
C GLN A 445 -4.54 -3.62 0.36
N GLY A 446 -5.31 -4.27 -0.52
CA GLY A 446 -6.30 -3.64 -1.40
C GLY A 446 -7.52 -3.02 -0.71
N GLN A 447 -7.57 -2.98 0.63
CA GLN A 447 -8.73 -2.48 1.39
C GLN A 447 -8.80 -0.96 1.54
N SER A 448 -7.81 -0.20 1.07
CA SER A 448 -7.81 1.27 1.20
C SER A 448 -9.01 1.88 0.49
N GLU A 449 -9.71 2.75 1.22
CA GLU A 449 -10.84 3.53 0.69
C GLU A 449 -10.41 4.29 -0.57
N ALA A 450 -9.28 5.01 -0.55
CA ALA A 450 -8.85 5.80 -1.72
C ALA A 450 -8.61 4.95 -2.98
N VAL A 451 -8.13 3.71 -2.84
CA VAL A 451 -7.94 2.80 -3.98
C VAL A 451 -9.25 2.33 -4.57
N PHE A 452 -10.25 2.03 -3.73
CA PHE A 452 -11.60 1.75 -4.22
C PHE A 452 -12.16 2.92 -5.03
N GLY A 453 -11.92 4.16 -4.58
CA GLY A 453 -12.37 5.35 -5.29
C GLY A 453 -11.67 5.51 -6.64
N LEU A 454 -10.35 5.37 -6.66
CA LEU A 454 -9.54 5.46 -7.87
C LEU A 454 -9.89 4.35 -8.89
N ALA A 455 -9.96 3.10 -8.43
CA ALA A 455 -10.32 1.96 -9.26
C ALA A 455 -11.70 2.12 -9.90
N HIS A 456 -12.69 2.60 -9.13
CA HIS A 456 -14.04 2.82 -9.64
C HIS A 456 -14.07 3.83 -10.80
N LEU A 457 -13.35 4.94 -10.68
CA LEU A 457 -13.29 5.94 -11.75
C LEU A 457 -12.48 5.45 -12.96
N LEU A 458 -11.53 4.53 -12.76
CA LEU A 458 -10.81 3.85 -13.84
C LEU A 458 -11.62 2.75 -14.54
N GLY A 459 -12.82 2.42 -14.05
CA GLY A 459 -13.64 1.32 -14.57
C GLY A 459 -13.21 -0.06 -14.08
N ILE A 460 -12.36 -0.11 -13.06
CA ILE A 460 -11.79 -1.36 -12.52
C ILE A 460 -12.58 -1.78 -11.27
N LYS A 461 -13.12 -3.00 -11.28
CA LYS A 461 -13.80 -3.60 -10.13
C LYS A 461 -12.77 -4.26 -9.20
N LEU A 462 -12.43 -3.57 -8.11
CA LEU A 462 -11.56 -4.13 -7.09
C LEU A 462 -12.34 -5.11 -6.18
N MET A 463 -11.82 -6.33 -6.03
CA MET A 463 -12.44 -7.42 -5.27
C MET A 463 -11.46 -7.98 -4.23
N PRO A 464 -11.10 -7.20 -3.20
CA PRO A 464 -10.06 -7.61 -2.26
C PRO A 464 -10.54 -8.68 -1.29
N ARG A 465 -9.64 -9.57 -0.88
CA ARG A 465 -9.91 -10.54 0.19
C ARG A 465 -9.98 -9.83 1.54
N MET A 466 -11.18 -9.71 2.11
CA MET A 466 -11.40 -9.02 3.38
C MET A 466 -11.45 -9.98 4.58
N ARG A 467 -10.29 -10.31 5.17
CA ARG A 467 -10.21 -11.18 6.36
C ARG A 467 -10.94 -10.59 7.59
N ASN A 468 -10.87 -9.28 7.78
CA ASN A 468 -11.45 -8.56 8.92
C ASN A 468 -12.66 -7.70 8.52
N TRP A 469 -13.48 -8.16 7.57
CA TRP A 469 -14.63 -7.40 7.05
C TRP A 469 -15.61 -6.97 8.16
N ASN A 470 -15.74 -7.73 9.23
CA ASN A 470 -16.61 -7.44 10.37
C ASN A 470 -16.11 -6.28 11.27
N LYS A 471 -14.83 -5.89 11.17
CA LYS A 471 -14.25 -4.75 11.91
C LYS A 471 -14.27 -3.46 11.10
N VAL A 472 -14.66 -3.53 9.84
CA VAL A 472 -14.67 -2.38 8.93
C VAL A 472 -15.88 -1.48 9.25
N SER A 473 -15.65 -0.17 9.27
CA SER A 473 -16.75 0.81 9.31
C SER A 473 -17.59 0.78 8.04
N MET A 474 -18.91 0.62 8.20
CA MET A 474 -19.90 0.77 7.14
C MET A 474 -20.48 2.18 7.15
N TYR A 475 -20.68 2.77 5.97
CA TYR A 475 -21.08 4.16 5.81
C TYR A 475 -22.47 4.27 5.20
N ARG A 476 -23.43 4.78 5.96
CA ARG A 476 -24.82 4.99 5.55
C ARG A 476 -24.91 5.93 4.32
N PRO A 477 -25.80 5.64 3.34
CA PRO A 477 -26.02 6.52 2.19
C PRO A 477 -26.61 7.87 2.59
N ASP A 478 -27.42 7.91 3.64
CA ASP A 478 -28.04 9.11 4.18
C ASP A 478 -28.17 8.95 5.70
N ARG A 479 -28.11 10.07 6.44
CA ARG A 479 -28.34 10.09 7.88
C ARG A 479 -29.78 9.74 8.25
N ASN A 480 -30.73 10.10 7.37
CA ASN A 480 -32.15 9.91 7.64
C ASN A 480 -32.68 8.55 7.15
N LEU A 481 -31.82 7.71 6.56
CA LEU A 481 -32.22 6.41 6.06
C LEU A 481 -31.98 5.34 7.15
N THR A 482 -33.05 4.67 7.54
CA THR A 482 -33.03 3.53 8.45
C THR A 482 -33.33 2.24 7.70
N PHE A 483 -32.74 1.15 8.17
CA PHE A 483 -32.94 -0.20 7.68
C PHE A 483 -33.59 -1.05 8.78
N GLU A 484 -34.25 -2.15 8.42
CA GLU A 484 -34.95 -2.98 9.41
C GLU A 484 -34.01 -4.04 10.02
N HIS A 485 -33.20 -4.69 9.19
CA HIS A 485 -32.39 -5.84 9.57
C HIS A 485 -30.88 -5.52 9.65
N ILE A 486 -30.38 -4.62 8.80
CA ILE A 486 -28.94 -4.32 8.69
C ILE A 486 -28.51 -2.99 9.32
N ASP A 487 -29.41 -2.30 10.02
CA ASP A 487 -29.19 -0.93 10.51
C ASP A 487 -28.01 -0.81 11.47
N SER A 488 -27.90 -1.76 12.39
CA SER A 488 -26.85 -1.83 13.42
C SER A 488 -25.44 -1.92 12.83
N TRP A 489 -25.32 -2.40 11.58
CA TRP A 489 -24.02 -2.51 10.91
C TRP A 489 -23.46 -1.13 10.50
N PHE A 490 -24.32 -0.14 10.23
CA PHE A 490 -23.93 1.18 9.77
C PHE A 490 -23.58 2.12 10.92
N ASN A 491 -22.30 2.50 11.03
CA ASN A 491 -21.78 3.34 12.11
C ASN A 491 -21.33 4.74 11.70
N ARG A 492 -21.25 5.03 10.40
CA ARG A 492 -20.87 6.35 9.84
C ARG A 492 -21.79 6.72 8.68
N HIS A 493 -21.62 7.91 8.11
CA HIS A 493 -22.37 8.38 6.94
C HIS A 493 -21.41 8.91 5.87
N ILE A 494 -21.84 8.83 4.61
CA ILE A 494 -21.10 9.37 3.47
C ILE A 494 -21.23 10.89 3.40
N LYS A 495 -20.12 11.58 3.06
CA LYS A 495 -20.10 13.02 2.81
C LYS A 495 -20.18 13.31 1.30
N TRP A 496 -21.39 13.25 0.73
CA TRP A 496 -21.60 13.42 -0.71
C TRP A 496 -21.07 14.75 -1.28
N HIS A 497 -21.13 15.84 -0.50
CA HIS A 497 -20.65 17.14 -0.96
C HIS A 497 -19.16 17.11 -1.32
N LEU A 498 -18.33 16.27 -0.66
CA LEU A 498 -16.89 16.20 -0.95
C LEU A 498 -16.63 15.56 -2.31
N ILE A 499 -17.48 14.59 -2.68
CA ILE A 499 -17.42 13.92 -3.98
C ILE A 499 -17.87 14.90 -5.08
N GLU A 500 -18.93 15.66 -4.82
CA GLU A 500 -19.49 16.62 -5.79
C GLU A 500 -18.57 17.82 -6.03
N GLU A 501 -18.07 18.47 -4.97
CA GLU A 501 -17.18 19.65 -5.03
C GLU A 501 -15.87 19.35 -5.76
N HIS A 502 -15.31 18.15 -5.55
CA HIS A 502 -14.01 17.74 -6.09
C HIS A 502 -14.11 16.75 -7.26
N TRP A 503 -15.30 16.58 -7.84
CA TRP A 503 -15.49 15.67 -8.96
C TRP A 503 -14.59 16.03 -10.14
N GLN A 504 -14.52 17.32 -10.48
CA GLN A 504 -13.66 17.83 -11.55
C GLN A 504 -12.19 17.49 -11.29
N ASP A 505 -11.70 17.72 -10.07
CA ASP A 505 -10.32 17.43 -9.70
C ASP A 505 -10.01 15.93 -9.83
N MET A 506 -10.92 15.06 -9.38
CA MET A 506 -10.79 13.61 -9.54
C MET A 506 -10.77 13.22 -11.03
N MET A 507 -11.68 13.75 -11.84
CA MET A 507 -11.72 13.43 -13.28
C MET A 507 -10.48 13.93 -14.02
N GLN A 508 -9.95 15.10 -13.66
CA GLN A 508 -8.70 15.61 -14.24
C GLN A 508 -7.53 14.65 -14.02
N VAL A 509 -7.44 14.08 -12.81
CA VAL A 509 -6.44 13.06 -12.47
C VAL A 509 -6.64 11.78 -13.29
N ILE A 510 -7.88 11.29 -13.35
CA ILE A 510 -8.23 10.06 -14.09
C ILE A 510 -7.93 10.19 -15.58
N LEU A 511 -8.29 11.31 -16.18
CA LEU A 511 -8.03 11.57 -17.59
C LEU A 511 -6.54 11.74 -17.88
N SER A 512 -5.78 12.31 -16.94
CA SER A 512 -4.31 12.39 -17.04
C SER A 512 -3.66 11.01 -16.99
N ILE A 513 -4.17 10.11 -16.13
CA ILE A 513 -3.78 8.70 -16.07
C ILE A 513 -4.12 8.00 -17.37
N HIS A 514 -5.34 8.18 -17.89
CA HIS A 514 -5.80 7.57 -19.12
C HIS A 514 -4.94 7.97 -20.34
N LYS A 515 -4.41 9.20 -20.37
CA LYS A 515 -3.46 9.66 -21.39
C LYS A 515 -1.99 9.26 -21.13
N GLY A 516 -1.72 8.53 -20.05
CA GLY A 516 -0.38 8.07 -19.70
C GLY A 516 0.56 9.15 -19.19
N LYS A 517 0.06 10.33 -18.80
CA LYS A 517 0.88 11.39 -18.18
C LYS A 517 1.26 11.04 -16.73
N LEU A 518 0.45 10.23 -16.06
CA LEU A 518 0.62 9.84 -14.66
C LEU A 518 0.33 8.34 -14.48
N LEU A 519 1.06 7.71 -13.56
CA LEU A 519 0.75 6.37 -13.09
C LEU A 519 -0.16 6.42 -11.85
N PRO A 520 -1.18 5.55 -11.74
CA PRO A 520 -1.96 5.39 -10.51
C PRO A 520 -1.11 5.22 -9.27
N SER A 521 -0.02 4.46 -9.38
CA SER A 521 0.87 4.17 -8.27
C SER A 521 1.49 5.43 -7.67
N TRP A 522 1.95 6.31 -8.54
CA TRP A 522 2.60 7.53 -8.14
C TRP A 522 1.62 8.46 -7.41
N LEU A 523 0.37 8.53 -7.88
CA LEU A 523 -0.69 9.25 -7.18
C LEU A 523 -0.97 8.60 -5.82
N LEU A 524 -1.22 7.29 -5.81
CA LEU A 524 -1.57 6.58 -4.58
C LEU A 524 -0.47 6.63 -3.53
N GLN A 525 0.82 6.63 -3.91
CA GLN A 525 1.94 6.84 -2.97
C GLN A 525 1.85 8.20 -2.29
N LYS A 526 1.52 9.26 -3.04
CA LYS A 526 1.34 10.60 -2.49
C LYS A 526 0.04 10.75 -1.68
N LEU A 527 -0.96 9.97 -2.02
CA LEU A 527 -2.26 9.93 -1.35
C LEU A 527 -2.33 8.91 -0.19
N ASN A 528 -1.31 8.07 0.02
CA ASN A 528 -1.38 6.94 0.97
C ASN A 528 -1.33 7.40 2.44
N THR A 529 -0.93 8.64 2.67
CA THR A 529 -0.83 9.17 4.03
C THR A 529 -2.07 9.98 4.33
N ASP A 530 -2.69 9.68 5.47
CA ASP A 530 -3.91 10.33 5.98
C ASP A 530 -3.69 11.83 6.29
N SER A 531 -3.45 12.65 5.26
CA SER A 531 -3.36 14.10 5.42
C SER A 531 -4.78 14.66 5.49
N PRO A 532 -5.13 15.36 6.60
CA PRO A 532 -6.38 16.08 6.70
C PRO A 532 -6.42 17.35 5.82
N LYS A 533 -5.33 17.70 5.12
CA LYS A 533 -5.22 18.93 4.32
C LYS A 533 -5.47 18.71 2.84
N ASN A 534 -5.19 17.51 2.33
CA ASN A 534 -5.37 17.18 0.93
C ASN A 534 -6.86 16.88 0.64
N LYS A 535 -7.59 17.89 0.12
CA LYS A 535 -9.01 17.76 -0.23
C LYS A 535 -9.26 16.72 -1.33
N LEU A 536 -8.35 16.60 -2.30
CA LEU A 536 -8.44 15.61 -3.37
C LEU A 536 -8.34 14.19 -2.83
N TYR A 537 -7.42 13.93 -1.88
CA TYR A 537 -7.36 12.65 -1.16
C TYR A 537 -8.68 12.35 -0.45
N GLN A 538 -9.25 13.34 0.25
CA GLN A 538 -10.51 13.17 0.94
C GLN A 538 -11.65 12.84 -0.03
N ALA A 539 -11.68 13.44 -1.21
CA ALA A 539 -12.66 13.13 -2.23
C ALA A 539 -12.54 11.67 -2.73
N PHE A 540 -11.34 11.22 -3.10
CA PHE A 540 -11.08 9.82 -3.48
C PHE A 540 -11.43 8.85 -2.36
N ARG A 541 -11.11 9.21 -1.11
CA ARG A 541 -11.43 8.41 0.07
C ARG A 541 -12.92 8.32 0.32
N GLU A 542 -13.67 9.43 0.23
CA GLU A 542 -15.13 9.42 0.41
C GLU A 542 -15.83 8.64 -0.71
N LEU A 543 -15.40 8.80 -1.97
CA LEU A 543 -15.89 7.97 -3.07
C LEU A 543 -15.59 6.48 -2.81
N GLY A 544 -14.37 6.21 -2.37
CA GLY A 544 -13.92 4.91 -1.91
C GLY A 544 -14.77 4.26 -0.84
N ARG A 545 -15.22 5.04 0.15
CA ARG A 545 -16.14 4.56 1.19
C ARG A 545 -17.47 4.10 0.61
N VAL A 546 -18.01 4.81 -0.37
CA VAL A 546 -19.24 4.40 -1.05
C VAL A 546 -19.03 3.06 -1.77
N VAL A 547 -18.03 2.99 -2.65
CA VAL A 547 -17.77 1.82 -3.50
C VAL A 547 -17.43 0.59 -2.65
N ARG A 548 -16.60 0.76 -1.61
CA ARG A 548 -16.23 -0.31 -0.69
C ARG A 548 -17.41 -0.82 0.12
N THR A 549 -18.28 0.07 0.58
CA THR A 549 -19.50 -0.31 1.33
C THR A 549 -20.47 -1.06 0.41
N MET A 550 -20.62 -0.64 -0.85
CA MET A 550 -21.40 -1.38 -1.85
C MET A 550 -20.81 -2.77 -2.11
N PHE A 551 -19.49 -2.87 -2.31
CA PHE A 551 -18.81 -4.14 -2.47
C PHE A 551 -19.04 -5.07 -1.28
N LEU A 552 -18.96 -4.56 -0.05
CA LEU A 552 -19.23 -5.35 1.17
C LEU A 552 -20.68 -5.86 1.21
N LEU A 553 -21.66 -5.04 0.83
CA LEU A 553 -23.06 -5.47 0.74
C LEU A 553 -23.24 -6.56 -0.32
N GLU A 554 -22.64 -6.42 -1.50
CA GLU A 554 -22.66 -7.47 -2.54
C GLU A 554 -21.99 -8.76 -2.03
N PHE A 555 -20.83 -8.63 -1.39
CA PHE A 555 -20.07 -9.75 -0.85
C PHE A 555 -20.83 -10.53 0.21
N VAL A 556 -21.55 -9.87 1.14
CA VAL A 556 -22.30 -10.62 2.17
C VAL A 556 -23.58 -11.26 1.64
N SER A 557 -24.19 -10.65 0.62
CA SER A 557 -25.49 -11.08 0.11
C SER A 557 -25.41 -12.13 -1.01
N ASP A 558 -24.30 -12.17 -1.76
CA ASP A 558 -24.14 -13.11 -2.85
C ASP A 558 -23.11 -14.22 -2.52
N PRO A 559 -23.55 -15.48 -2.31
CA PRO A 559 -22.66 -16.62 -2.14
C PRO A 559 -21.70 -16.85 -3.31
N GLN A 560 -22.10 -16.53 -4.55
CA GLN A 560 -21.24 -16.73 -5.72
C GLN A 560 -20.05 -15.77 -5.70
N THR A 561 -20.29 -14.47 -5.51
CA THR A 561 -19.24 -13.47 -5.31
C THR A 561 -18.27 -13.86 -4.19
N ARG A 562 -18.76 -14.45 -3.08
CA ARG A 562 -17.88 -14.97 -2.01
C ARG A 562 -17.02 -16.14 -2.47
N ARG A 563 -17.59 -17.09 -3.21
CA ARG A 563 -16.84 -18.22 -3.77
C ARG A 563 -15.75 -17.74 -4.70
N GLU A 564 -16.06 -16.83 -5.61
CA GLU A 564 -15.11 -16.26 -6.56
C GLU A 564 -13.92 -15.59 -5.84
N VAL A 565 -14.19 -14.74 -4.84
CA VAL A 565 -13.14 -14.08 -4.05
C VAL A 565 -12.32 -15.08 -3.22
N GLN A 566 -12.93 -16.17 -2.75
CA GLN A 566 -12.22 -17.21 -1.97
C GLN A 566 -11.44 -18.20 -2.84
N SER A 567 -11.89 -18.48 -4.06
CA SER A 567 -11.22 -19.42 -4.97
C SER A 567 -10.07 -18.78 -5.73
N ALA A 568 -10.14 -17.47 -5.96
CA ALA A 568 -9.14 -16.72 -6.70
C ALA A 568 -7.90 -16.34 -5.87
N THR A 569 -7.86 -16.62 -4.56
CA THR A 569 -6.76 -16.25 -3.67
C THR A 569 -6.49 -17.32 -2.62
#